data_AF-A0A495ZM75-F1
#
_entry.id   AF-A0A495ZM75-F1
#
_cell.length_a   1.000
_cell.length_b   1.000
_cell.length_c   1.000
_cell.angle_alpha   90.00
_cell.angle_beta   90.00
_cell.angle_gamma   90.00
#
_symmetry.space_group_name_H-M   'P 1'
#
loop_
_entity.id
_entity.type
_entity.pdbx_description
1 polymer ?
#
loop_
_entity_poly.entity_id
_entity_poly.type
_entity_poly.pdbx_seq_one_letter_code
_entity_poly.pdbx_strand_id
1 'polypeptide(L)'
;MKTCCSCLLGLSLAILAGCMGMSGYKQVSLYEEASLRHHAYATGTTPATVIEWRALVSEFQKVIDADPKGLSADDAQYGIASSWMWSLKVGDTGAPQHAIKALRKLIHTYPNSKYIPLAHYWLGRCYAYINDDYEAIMQYQLVGHRYADSQVAEPAKLELARAYARQGYGKRAKTFYDTLADSSTNQKISTAAAHELQALKTQQKSAISRDENSVQTQPQHQPKPGERSNPVKNSTVQTQPQHPSKQQSQQPKPTAPPPDPEPLMPESLTREFGLTAKTIVIDPGHGGKDPGGLGSNNLQEKGIVLSISQKLREILTAKGYTVLMTRDTNRFIPLKERTAFATRHKADLFLSIHANAAESSSATGIETYYLDVTSTDKASEKIAARENANSGYSIQELETLLTELIRESKSEDSKRLARHVQQALVQTTGAVDRGVKHARFVVLIGTKVPAILIETGFVSNPVEGQKLTTTAYQYKIATAIAEGVDRFLGKTGEVPFVKTGSPKFAAKRVERNK
;
A
#
# COMPACT_ATOMS: atom_id res chain seq x y z
N MET A 1 25.11 -16.97 9.98
CA MET A 1 24.51 -17.73 8.85
C MET A 1 25.15 -19.11 8.56
N LYS A 2 26.14 -19.60 9.33
CA LYS A 2 26.86 -20.85 9.01
C LYS A 2 26.23 -22.17 9.47
N THR A 3 25.16 -22.19 10.30
CA THR A 3 24.75 -23.43 10.99
C THR A 3 23.30 -23.91 10.81
N CYS A 4 22.40 -23.19 10.14
CA CYS A 4 20.99 -23.62 10.05
C CYS A 4 20.56 -24.29 8.74
N CYS A 5 21.31 -24.15 7.63
CA CYS A 5 20.90 -24.74 6.34
C CYS A 5 21.50 -26.12 6.06
N SER A 6 22.59 -26.50 6.74
CA SER A 6 23.38 -27.69 6.42
C SER A 6 22.78 -29.00 6.92
N CYS A 7 21.90 -29.00 7.92
CA CYS A 7 21.39 -30.23 8.54
C CYS A 7 20.13 -30.83 7.89
N LEU A 8 19.39 -30.10 7.04
CA LEU A 8 18.09 -30.56 6.52
C LEU A 8 18.13 -31.20 5.12
N LEU A 9 19.29 -31.29 4.49
CA LEU A 9 19.47 -31.93 3.17
C LEU A 9 20.09 -33.34 3.23
N GLY A 10 20.49 -33.82 4.42
CA GLY A 10 21.35 -34.99 4.58
C GLY A 10 20.77 -36.24 5.26
N LEU A 11 19.46 -36.32 5.56
CA LEU A 11 18.89 -37.53 6.19
C LEU A 11 17.51 -37.93 5.63
N SER A 12 17.55 -38.79 4.60
CA SER A 12 16.54 -39.80 4.22
C SER A 12 17.05 -40.43 2.91
N LEU A 13 17.22 -41.74 2.69
CA LEU A 13 16.59 -42.92 3.27
C LEU A 13 17.38 -44.16 2.78
N ALA A 14 18.13 -44.86 3.65
CA ALA A 14 18.87 -46.08 3.28
C ALA A 14 18.04 -47.38 3.43
N ILE A 15 16.69 -47.32 3.44
CA ILE A 15 15.84 -48.48 3.82
C ILE A 15 14.68 -48.75 2.83
N LEU A 16 14.70 -48.24 1.59
CA LEU A 16 13.66 -48.56 0.59
C LEU A 16 14.19 -49.16 -0.73
N ALA A 17 15.28 -49.92 -0.66
CA ALA A 17 15.82 -50.66 -1.82
C ALA A 17 15.01 -51.92 -2.20
N GLY A 18 13.88 -52.20 -1.54
CA GLY A 18 13.13 -53.45 -1.73
C GLY A 18 12.02 -53.45 -2.78
N CYS A 19 11.60 -52.30 -3.33
CA CYS A 19 10.39 -52.22 -4.18
C CYS A 19 10.45 -51.20 -5.33
N MET A 20 11.62 -50.64 -5.68
CA MET A 20 11.71 -49.65 -6.77
C MET A 20 12.10 -50.32 -8.09
N GLY A 21 11.31 -50.11 -9.14
CA GLY A 21 11.71 -50.44 -10.52
C GLY A 21 12.89 -49.58 -11.00
N MET A 22 13.57 -49.97 -12.08
CA MET A 22 14.79 -49.29 -12.58
C MET A 22 14.65 -47.77 -12.80
N SER A 23 13.43 -47.28 -13.05
CA SER A 23 13.12 -45.85 -13.17
C SER A 23 13.25 -45.10 -11.83
N GLY A 24 12.83 -45.71 -10.72
CA GLY A 24 12.95 -45.11 -9.38
C GLY A 24 14.41 -45.04 -8.92
N TYR A 25 15.22 -46.06 -9.22
CA TYR A 25 16.65 -46.06 -8.92
C TYR A 25 17.41 -44.92 -9.62
N LYS A 26 17.11 -44.66 -10.89
CA LYS A 26 17.76 -43.57 -11.65
C LYS A 26 17.39 -42.18 -11.13
N GLN A 27 16.18 -41.99 -10.61
CA GLN A 27 15.72 -40.72 -10.03
C GLN A 27 16.37 -40.42 -8.68
N VAL A 28 16.45 -41.43 -7.80
CA VAL A 28 17.13 -41.31 -6.50
C VAL A 28 18.61 -40.94 -6.70
N SER A 29 19.28 -41.58 -7.65
CA SER A 29 20.68 -41.29 -8.00
C SER A 29 20.90 -39.85 -8.48
N LEU A 30 20.03 -39.29 -9.32
CA LEU A 30 20.16 -37.91 -9.80
C LEU A 30 19.99 -36.87 -8.68
N TYR A 31 19.03 -37.10 -7.77
CA TYR A 31 18.83 -36.22 -6.62
C TYR A 31 20.00 -36.30 -5.64
N GLU A 32 20.48 -37.50 -5.33
CA GLU A 32 21.60 -37.71 -4.40
C GLU A 32 22.88 -37.00 -4.86
N GLU A 33 23.24 -37.12 -6.14
CA GLU A 33 24.42 -36.47 -6.70
C GLU A 33 24.35 -34.94 -6.62
N ALA A 34 23.20 -34.35 -6.96
CA ALA A 34 22.98 -32.91 -6.88
C ALA A 34 22.96 -32.42 -5.41
N SER A 35 22.31 -33.18 -4.52
CA SER A 35 22.21 -32.86 -3.09
C SER A 35 23.57 -32.91 -2.39
N LEU A 36 24.40 -33.91 -2.67
CA LEU A 36 25.75 -34.03 -2.11
C LEU A 36 26.64 -32.85 -2.51
N ARG A 37 26.61 -32.46 -3.80
CA ARG A 37 27.36 -31.28 -4.27
C ARG A 37 26.85 -29.99 -3.67
N HIS A 38 25.53 -29.80 -3.63
CA HIS A 38 24.92 -28.67 -2.96
C HIS A 38 25.37 -28.57 -1.50
N HIS A 39 25.37 -29.69 -0.76
CA HIS A 39 25.84 -29.73 0.63
C HIS A 39 27.32 -29.34 0.75
N ALA A 40 28.19 -29.93 -0.06
CA ALA A 40 29.62 -29.63 -0.06
C ALA A 40 29.91 -28.15 -0.34
N TYR A 41 29.15 -27.52 -1.24
CA TYR A 41 29.24 -26.09 -1.51
C TYR A 41 28.73 -25.25 -0.33
N ALA A 42 27.59 -25.61 0.25
CA ALA A 42 26.96 -24.88 1.34
C ALA A 42 27.77 -24.90 2.65
N THR A 43 28.47 -26.01 2.93
CA THR A 43 29.36 -26.14 4.10
C THR A 43 30.73 -25.51 3.90
N GLY A 44 31.08 -25.20 2.64
CA GLY A 44 32.42 -24.75 2.27
C GLY A 44 33.45 -25.87 2.22
N THR A 45 33.00 -27.14 2.24
CA THR A 45 33.87 -28.31 1.98
C THR A 45 34.44 -28.25 0.56
N THR A 46 33.69 -27.69 -0.38
CA THR A 46 34.13 -27.42 -1.75
C THR A 46 33.76 -25.97 -2.10
N PRO A 47 34.69 -25.16 -2.63
CA PRO A 47 34.35 -23.81 -3.09
C PRO A 47 33.40 -23.90 -4.29
N ALA A 48 32.49 -22.93 -4.40
CA ALA A 48 31.56 -22.83 -5.52
C ALA A 48 31.36 -21.38 -5.97
N THR A 49 31.54 -21.17 -7.26
CA THR A 49 31.28 -19.94 -8.00
C THR A 49 29.78 -19.79 -8.31
N VAL A 50 29.39 -18.61 -8.80
CA VAL A 50 28.03 -18.37 -9.31
C VAL A 50 27.63 -19.39 -10.38
N ILE A 51 28.58 -19.79 -11.25
CA ILE A 51 28.34 -20.75 -12.33
C ILE A 51 28.01 -22.14 -11.76
N GLU A 52 28.75 -22.59 -10.74
CA GLU A 52 28.55 -23.91 -10.12
C GLU A 52 27.21 -23.98 -9.36
N TRP A 53 26.84 -22.90 -8.66
CA TRP A 53 25.51 -22.82 -8.05
C TRP A 53 24.37 -22.84 -9.08
N ARG A 54 24.54 -22.16 -10.21
CA ARG A 54 23.57 -22.18 -11.31
C ARG A 54 23.52 -23.54 -12.02
N ALA A 55 24.62 -24.28 -12.07
CA ALA A 55 24.62 -25.65 -12.60
C ALA A 55 23.72 -26.58 -11.76
N LEU A 56 23.77 -26.47 -10.43
CA LEU A 56 22.89 -27.24 -9.54
C LEU A 56 21.40 -26.98 -9.79
N VAL A 57 21.02 -25.76 -10.20
CA VAL A 57 19.62 -25.45 -10.57
C VAL A 57 19.15 -26.36 -11.70
N SER A 58 19.96 -26.51 -12.75
CA SER A 58 19.64 -27.37 -13.88
C SER A 58 19.61 -28.85 -13.49
N GLU A 59 20.47 -29.27 -12.57
CA GLU A 59 20.52 -30.65 -12.10
C GLU A 59 19.29 -31.03 -11.26
N PHE A 60 18.90 -30.18 -10.31
CA PHE A 60 17.64 -30.37 -9.59
C PHE A 60 16.42 -30.28 -10.51
N GLN A 61 16.45 -29.44 -11.55
CA GLN A 61 15.36 -29.39 -12.52
C GLN A 61 15.21 -30.72 -13.27
N LYS A 62 16.30 -31.41 -13.61
CA LYS A 62 16.24 -32.77 -14.20
C LYS A 62 15.56 -33.78 -13.30
N VAL A 63 15.72 -33.68 -11.97
CA VAL A 63 15.01 -34.54 -11.01
C VAL A 63 13.50 -34.31 -11.12
N ILE A 64 13.06 -33.05 -11.15
CA ILE A 64 11.65 -32.68 -11.27
C ILE A 64 11.09 -33.08 -12.63
N ASP A 65 11.83 -32.87 -13.72
CA ASP A 65 11.38 -33.21 -15.07
C ASP A 65 11.23 -34.72 -15.26
N ALA A 66 12.05 -35.52 -14.58
CA ALA A 66 11.98 -36.98 -14.60
C ALA A 66 10.76 -37.54 -13.84
N ASP A 67 10.40 -36.94 -12.70
CA ASP A 67 9.16 -37.26 -11.97
C ASP A 67 8.65 -36.07 -11.15
N PRO A 68 7.72 -35.28 -11.71
CA PRO A 68 7.19 -34.10 -11.03
C PRO A 68 6.35 -34.40 -9.79
N LYS A 69 5.97 -35.66 -9.55
CA LYS A 69 5.20 -36.09 -8.37
C LYS A 69 5.98 -37.07 -7.50
N GLY A 70 7.26 -37.27 -7.82
CA GLY A 70 8.14 -38.22 -7.13
C GLY A 70 8.50 -37.78 -5.72
N LEU A 71 9.01 -38.73 -4.94
CA LEU A 71 9.36 -38.51 -3.53
C LEU A 71 10.44 -37.43 -3.33
N SER A 72 11.26 -37.15 -4.34
CA SER A 72 12.32 -36.14 -4.29
C SER A 72 11.95 -34.84 -5.02
N ALA A 73 10.72 -34.71 -5.54
CA ALA A 73 10.34 -33.59 -6.40
C ALA A 73 10.26 -32.26 -5.62
N ASP A 74 9.77 -32.29 -4.37
CA ASP A 74 9.73 -31.12 -3.50
C ASP A 74 11.11 -30.79 -2.92
N ASP A 75 11.90 -31.81 -2.53
CA ASP A 75 13.30 -31.66 -2.14
C ASP A 75 14.12 -30.99 -3.26
N ALA A 76 13.97 -31.44 -4.51
CA ALA A 76 14.65 -30.87 -5.67
C ALA A 76 14.16 -29.44 -5.96
N GLN A 77 12.86 -29.17 -5.83
CA GLN A 77 12.32 -27.82 -6.03
C GLN A 77 12.82 -26.84 -4.96
N TYR A 78 13.01 -27.31 -3.72
CA TYR A 78 13.71 -26.55 -2.68
C TYR A 78 15.21 -26.41 -2.98
N GLY A 79 15.86 -27.47 -3.49
CA GLY A 79 17.25 -27.44 -3.97
C GLY A 79 17.50 -26.35 -5.01
N ILE A 80 16.62 -26.18 -5.98
CA ILE A 80 16.66 -25.07 -6.95
C ILE A 80 16.65 -23.72 -6.24
N ALA A 81 15.69 -23.51 -5.33
CA ALA A 81 15.59 -22.25 -4.60
C ALA A 81 16.84 -21.97 -3.75
N SER A 82 17.32 -23.00 -3.05
CA SER A 82 18.51 -22.95 -2.21
C SER A 82 19.75 -22.60 -3.01
N SER A 83 19.95 -23.21 -4.19
CA SER A 83 21.08 -22.91 -5.07
C SER A 83 21.13 -21.43 -5.48
N TRP A 84 19.98 -20.83 -5.81
CA TRP A 84 19.91 -19.38 -6.05
C TRP A 84 20.24 -18.55 -4.81
N MET A 85 19.72 -18.93 -3.64
CA MET A 85 20.04 -18.20 -2.41
C MET A 85 21.52 -18.28 -2.01
N TRP A 86 22.18 -19.40 -2.31
CA TRP A 86 23.61 -19.54 -2.07
C TRP A 86 24.47 -18.84 -3.12
N SER A 87 24.04 -18.80 -4.38
CA SER A 87 24.75 -18.02 -5.42
C SER A 87 24.81 -16.53 -5.06
N LEU A 88 23.77 -16.01 -4.41
CA LEU A 88 23.76 -14.64 -3.88
C LEU A 88 24.92 -14.37 -2.90
N LYS A 89 25.28 -15.34 -2.06
CA LYS A 89 26.39 -15.17 -1.09
C LYS A 89 27.76 -15.05 -1.75
N VAL A 90 27.89 -15.53 -2.99
CA VAL A 90 29.12 -15.46 -3.78
C VAL A 90 29.04 -14.41 -4.90
N GLY A 91 28.07 -13.48 -4.82
CA GLY A 91 28.01 -12.28 -5.67
C GLY A 91 26.95 -12.28 -6.77
N ASP A 92 26.04 -13.26 -6.82
CA ASP A 92 24.96 -13.29 -7.83
C ASP A 92 23.80 -12.34 -7.46
N THR A 93 23.91 -11.07 -7.85
CA THR A 93 22.91 -10.04 -7.54
C THR A 93 21.54 -10.26 -8.19
N GLY A 94 21.47 -11.07 -9.26
CA GLY A 94 20.21 -11.44 -9.94
C GLY A 94 19.50 -12.65 -9.32
N ALA A 95 20.15 -13.37 -8.42
CA ALA A 95 19.60 -14.58 -7.81
C ALA A 95 18.33 -14.40 -6.95
N PRO A 96 18.09 -13.27 -6.23
CA PRO A 96 16.91 -13.13 -5.37
C PRO A 96 15.58 -13.30 -6.11
N GLN A 97 15.45 -12.77 -7.33
CA GLN A 97 14.24 -12.89 -8.13
C GLN A 97 13.98 -14.35 -8.57
N HIS A 98 15.05 -15.07 -8.91
CA HIS A 98 14.99 -16.48 -9.28
C HIS A 98 14.64 -17.36 -8.07
N ALA A 99 15.23 -17.08 -6.91
CA ALA A 99 14.89 -17.73 -5.65
C ALA A 99 13.41 -17.51 -5.30
N ILE A 100 12.90 -16.27 -5.41
CA ILE A 100 11.47 -15.96 -5.17
C ILE A 100 10.56 -16.81 -6.06
N LYS A 101 10.87 -16.88 -7.37
CA LYS A 101 10.10 -17.69 -8.32
C LYS A 101 10.11 -19.17 -7.94
N ALA A 102 11.26 -19.72 -7.59
CA ALA A 102 11.41 -21.12 -7.20
C ALA A 102 10.68 -21.45 -5.88
N LEU A 103 10.75 -20.56 -4.89
CA LEU A 103 10.07 -20.72 -3.60
C LEU A 103 8.54 -20.61 -3.74
N ARG A 104 8.04 -19.67 -4.54
CA ARG A 104 6.60 -19.58 -4.86
C ARG A 104 6.10 -20.83 -5.58
N LYS A 105 6.91 -21.37 -6.50
CA LYS A 105 6.61 -22.64 -7.18
C LYS A 105 6.57 -23.81 -6.20
N LEU A 106 7.53 -23.91 -5.28
CA LEU A 106 7.52 -24.92 -4.20
C LEU A 106 6.21 -24.87 -3.40
N ILE A 107 5.81 -23.67 -2.94
CA ILE A 107 4.59 -23.49 -2.13
C ILE A 107 3.32 -23.87 -2.91
N HIS A 108 3.25 -23.50 -4.19
CA HIS A 108 2.08 -23.74 -5.01
C HIS A 108 1.96 -25.20 -5.46
N THR A 109 3.07 -25.80 -5.88
CA THR A 109 3.09 -27.14 -6.47
C THR A 109 3.16 -28.24 -5.40
N TYR A 110 3.84 -27.99 -4.29
CA TYR A 110 4.04 -28.97 -3.21
C TYR A 110 3.58 -28.40 -1.85
N PRO A 111 2.27 -28.08 -1.68
CA PRO A 111 1.77 -27.40 -0.48
C PRO A 111 1.93 -28.19 0.83
N ASN A 112 2.16 -29.50 0.74
CA ASN A 112 2.41 -30.38 1.89
C ASN A 112 3.90 -30.62 2.16
N SER A 113 4.80 -29.93 1.44
CA SER A 113 6.24 -30.11 1.60
C SER A 113 6.71 -29.72 3.00
N LYS A 114 7.68 -30.47 3.54
CA LYS A 114 8.36 -30.13 4.80
C LYS A 114 9.08 -28.78 4.75
N TYR A 115 9.35 -28.26 3.55
CA TYR A 115 10.06 -27.00 3.34
C TYR A 115 9.18 -25.76 3.36
N ILE A 116 7.86 -25.87 3.45
CA ILE A 116 6.96 -24.70 3.38
C ILE A 116 7.29 -23.60 4.39
N PRO A 117 7.57 -23.89 5.68
CA PRO A 117 8.00 -22.85 6.64
C PRO A 117 9.31 -22.17 6.21
N LEU A 118 10.30 -22.97 5.77
CA LEU A 118 11.56 -22.44 5.26
C LEU A 118 11.33 -21.60 4.00
N ALA A 119 10.41 -22.00 3.13
CA ALA A 119 10.13 -21.30 1.88
C ALA A 119 9.58 -19.89 2.14
N HIS A 120 8.64 -19.76 3.08
CA HIS A 120 8.16 -18.44 3.50
C HIS A 120 9.25 -17.61 4.18
N TYR A 121 10.03 -18.20 5.08
CA TYR A 121 11.17 -17.49 5.70
C TYR A 121 12.13 -16.95 4.64
N TRP A 122 12.52 -17.78 3.68
CA TRP A 122 13.44 -17.41 2.62
C TRP A 122 12.85 -16.44 1.61
N LEU A 123 11.55 -16.55 1.30
CA LEU A 123 10.87 -15.50 0.53
C LEU A 123 11.00 -14.16 1.24
N GLY A 124 10.77 -14.13 2.55
CA GLY A 124 10.93 -12.90 3.33
C GLY A 124 12.34 -12.33 3.24
N ARG A 125 13.36 -13.19 3.27
CA ARG A 125 14.77 -12.80 3.12
C ARG A 125 15.07 -12.23 1.74
N CYS A 126 14.56 -12.86 0.69
CA CYS A 126 14.75 -12.39 -0.68
C CYS A 126 14.03 -11.06 -0.92
N TYR A 127 12.81 -10.89 -0.40
CA TYR A 127 12.08 -9.63 -0.49
C TYR A 127 12.78 -8.49 0.26
N ALA A 128 13.25 -8.75 1.48
CA ALA A 128 14.03 -7.78 2.24
C ALA A 128 15.31 -7.37 1.49
N TYR A 129 15.98 -8.31 0.80
CA TYR A 129 17.17 -8.02 0.01
C TYR A 129 16.89 -7.06 -1.15
N ILE A 130 15.75 -7.22 -1.84
CA ILE A 130 15.34 -6.32 -2.93
C ILE A 130 14.58 -5.08 -2.44
N ASN A 131 14.67 -4.77 -1.14
CA ASN A 131 14.00 -3.65 -0.46
C ASN A 131 12.46 -3.68 -0.52
N ASP A 132 11.88 -4.85 -0.75
CA ASP A 132 10.43 -5.09 -0.63
C ASP A 132 10.11 -5.52 0.81
N ASP A 133 10.24 -4.58 1.75
CA ASP A 133 9.97 -4.85 3.16
C ASP A 133 8.49 -5.23 3.41
N TYR A 134 7.57 -4.90 2.50
CA TYR A 134 6.15 -5.26 2.62
C TYR A 134 5.97 -6.77 2.47
N GLU A 135 6.42 -7.32 1.34
CA GLU A 135 6.39 -8.77 1.15
C GLU A 135 7.25 -9.46 2.21
N ALA A 136 8.40 -8.89 2.58
CA ALA A 136 9.24 -9.46 3.64
C ALA A 136 8.48 -9.62 4.97
N ILE A 137 7.83 -8.56 5.44
CA ILE A 137 7.02 -8.55 6.67
C ILE A 137 5.89 -9.58 6.57
N MET A 138 5.15 -9.60 5.46
CA MET A 138 4.06 -10.55 5.23
C MET A 138 4.53 -12.00 5.37
N GLN A 139 5.65 -12.33 4.75
CA GLN A 139 6.19 -13.69 4.82
C GLN A 139 6.65 -14.05 6.24
N TYR A 140 7.35 -13.15 6.95
CA TYR A 140 7.79 -13.43 8.32
C TYR A 140 6.64 -13.52 9.32
N GLN A 141 5.60 -12.69 9.16
CA GLN A 141 4.37 -12.79 9.97
C GLN A 141 3.68 -14.12 9.74
N LEU A 142 3.57 -14.56 8.48
CA LEU A 142 2.99 -15.86 8.15
C LEU A 142 3.75 -17.01 8.82
N VAL A 143 5.09 -16.96 8.83
CA VAL A 143 5.91 -17.94 9.56
C VAL A 143 5.58 -17.92 11.06
N GLY A 144 5.56 -16.73 11.68
CA GLY A 144 5.26 -16.59 13.10
C GLY A 144 3.85 -17.02 13.50
N HIS A 145 2.86 -16.85 12.63
CA HIS A 145 1.45 -17.16 12.92
C HIS A 145 1.06 -18.61 12.58
N ARG A 146 1.55 -19.12 11.44
CA ARG A 146 1.09 -20.41 10.88
C ARG A 146 2.08 -21.54 11.10
N TYR A 147 3.35 -21.22 11.34
CA TYR A 147 4.44 -22.17 11.54
C TYR A 147 5.24 -21.84 12.80
N ALA A 148 4.52 -21.48 13.88
CA ALA A 148 5.11 -21.02 15.14
C ALA A 148 6.07 -22.02 15.79
N ASP A 149 5.83 -23.32 15.59
CA ASP A 149 6.66 -24.41 16.12
C ASP A 149 7.83 -24.80 15.20
N SER A 150 7.95 -24.14 14.04
CA SER A 150 9.04 -24.44 13.09
C SER A 150 10.37 -23.85 13.56
N GLN A 151 11.47 -24.49 13.16
CA GLN A 151 12.83 -24.02 13.46
C GLN A 151 13.15 -22.61 12.93
N VAL A 152 12.33 -22.10 11.99
CA VAL A 152 12.48 -20.76 11.40
C VAL A 152 11.59 -19.70 12.04
N ALA A 153 10.79 -20.04 13.05
CA ALA A 153 9.88 -19.10 13.71
C ALA A 153 10.62 -17.97 14.45
N GLU A 154 11.58 -18.30 15.32
CA GLU A 154 12.42 -17.29 16.00
C GLU A 154 13.27 -16.48 14.99
N PRO A 155 13.97 -17.09 14.02
CA PRO A 155 14.64 -16.35 12.95
C PRO A 155 13.71 -15.38 12.19
N ALA A 156 12.49 -15.80 11.85
CA ALA A 156 11.52 -14.96 11.16
C ALA A 156 11.09 -13.77 12.02
N LYS A 157 10.84 -13.98 13.34
CA LYS A 157 10.53 -12.90 14.28
C LYS A 157 11.66 -11.87 14.38
N LEU A 158 12.92 -12.31 14.36
CA LEU A 158 14.07 -11.40 14.39
C LEU A 158 14.14 -10.56 13.10
N GLU A 159 14.00 -11.19 11.94
CA GLU A 159 14.01 -10.46 10.65
C GLU A 159 12.78 -9.56 10.49
N LEU A 160 11.63 -9.94 11.06
CA LEU A 160 10.43 -9.11 11.15
C LEU A 160 10.69 -7.85 11.99
N ALA A 161 11.36 -7.98 13.14
CA ALA A 161 11.75 -6.85 13.97
C ALA A 161 12.68 -5.88 13.21
N ARG A 162 13.65 -6.42 12.46
CA ARG A 162 14.54 -5.65 11.60
C ARG A 162 13.80 -4.93 10.47
N ALA A 163 12.87 -5.62 9.81
CA ALA A 163 12.04 -5.00 8.78
C ALA A 163 11.18 -3.87 9.37
N TYR A 164 10.59 -4.07 10.56
CA TYR A 164 9.88 -3.01 11.26
C TYR A 164 10.79 -1.82 11.61
N ALA A 165 12.02 -2.07 12.06
CA ALA A 165 12.97 -1.01 12.38
C ALA A 165 13.35 -0.20 11.13
N ARG A 166 13.68 -0.86 10.00
CA ARG A 166 13.99 -0.20 8.72
C ARG A 166 12.87 0.69 8.22
N GLN A 167 11.62 0.27 8.45
CA GLN A 167 10.43 1.00 8.03
C GLN A 167 9.96 2.07 9.03
N GLY A 168 10.72 2.32 10.10
CA GLY A 168 10.41 3.35 11.10
C GLY A 168 9.37 2.93 12.15
N TYR A 169 8.95 1.66 12.19
CA TYR A 169 8.03 1.14 13.21
C TYR A 169 8.76 0.74 14.50
N GLY A 170 9.52 1.67 15.08
CA GLY A 170 10.39 1.41 16.24
C GLY A 170 9.66 0.77 17.42
N LYS A 171 8.41 1.17 17.71
CA LYS A 171 7.61 0.54 18.80
C LYS A 171 7.36 -0.95 18.54
N ARG A 172 7.01 -1.33 17.31
CA ARG A 172 6.77 -2.75 16.94
C ARG A 172 8.08 -3.53 16.95
N ALA A 173 9.12 -2.98 16.34
CA ALA A 173 10.45 -3.60 16.34
C ALA A 173 10.91 -3.88 17.78
N LYS A 174 10.75 -2.91 18.68
CA LYS A 174 11.07 -3.04 20.10
C LYS A 174 10.33 -4.21 20.75
N THR A 175 9.02 -4.34 20.55
CA THR A 175 8.23 -5.46 21.12
C THR A 175 8.80 -6.83 20.72
N PHE A 176 9.16 -7.00 19.45
CA PHE A 176 9.76 -8.27 19.00
C PHE A 176 11.17 -8.48 19.55
N TYR A 177 12.01 -7.44 19.57
CA TYR A 177 13.35 -7.55 20.14
C TYR A 177 13.34 -7.84 21.64
N ASP A 178 12.51 -7.15 22.43
CA ASP A 178 12.34 -7.41 23.87
C ASP A 178 11.95 -8.89 24.07
N THR A 179 10.91 -9.35 23.37
CA THR A 179 10.45 -10.76 23.45
C THR A 179 11.56 -11.75 23.14
N LEU A 180 12.32 -11.53 22.07
CA LEU A 180 13.40 -12.44 21.65
C LEU A 180 14.62 -12.37 22.56
N ALA A 181 14.95 -11.20 23.11
CA ALA A 181 16.05 -11.07 24.06
C ALA A 181 15.75 -11.86 25.36
N ASP A 182 14.50 -11.83 25.82
CA ASP A 182 14.09 -12.42 27.10
C ASP A 182 13.78 -13.92 27.02
N SER A 183 13.16 -14.38 25.92
CA SER A 183 12.55 -15.72 25.86
C SER A 183 13.09 -16.66 24.78
N SER A 184 13.97 -16.19 23.90
CA SER A 184 14.51 -17.02 22.81
C SER A 184 15.39 -18.15 23.36
N THR A 185 15.10 -19.38 22.94
CA THR A 185 15.93 -20.55 23.28
C THR A 185 17.26 -20.57 22.53
N ASN A 186 17.35 -19.83 21.41
CA ASN A 186 18.56 -19.69 20.62
C ASN A 186 19.42 -18.50 21.10
N GLN A 187 20.59 -18.79 21.69
CA GLN A 187 21.51 -17.77 22.23
C GLN A 187 21.98 -16.75 21.19
N LYS A 188 22.12 -17.14 19.92
CA LYS A 188 22.53 -16.21 18.84
C LYS A 188 21.42 -15.21 18.53
N ILE A 189 20.16 -15.66 18.61
CA ILE A 189 18.99 -14.81 18.35
C ILE A 189 18.76 -13.86 19.53
N SER A 190 18.81 -14.35 20.78
CA SER A 190 18.66 -13.50 21.96
C SER A 190 19.73 -12.41 22.02
N THR A 191 20.99 -12.76 21.75
CA THR A 191 22.11 -11.80 21.71
C THR A 191 21.92 -10.76 20.61
N ALA A 192 21.53 -11.19 19.40
CA ALA A 192 21.29 -10.26 18.29
C ALA A 192 20.13 -9.31 18.58
N ALA A 193 19.03 -9.82 19.15
CA ALA A 193 17.87 -9.03 19.53
C ALA A 193 18.23 -7.97 20.60
N ALA A 194 18.97 -8.37 21.64
CA ALA A 194 19.42 -7.45 22.68
C ALA A 194 20.31 -6.31 22.14
N HIS A 195 21.24 -6.64 21.24
CA HIS A 195 22.11 -5.66 20.59
C HIS A 195 21.31 -4.67 19.71
N GLU A 196 20.41 -5.18 18.87
CA GLU A 196 19.60 -4.35 17.97
C GLU A 196 18.57 -3.48 18.73
N LEU A 197 18.05 -3.98 19.85
CA LEU A 197 17.23 -3.22 20.77
C LEU A 197 17.99 -2.04 21.38
N GLN A 198 19.25 -2.25 21.78
CA GLN A 198 20.10 -1.18 22.31
C GLN A 198 20.36 -0.11 21.25
N ALA A 199 20.67 -0.52 20.01
CA ALA A 199 20.84 0.40 18.89
C ALA A 199 19.57 1.24 18.64
N LEU A 200 18.40 0.61 18.67
CA LEU A 200 17.11 1.29 18.50
C LEU A 200 16.83 2.33 19.60
N LYS A 201 17.16 2.01 20.86
CA LYS A 201 17.04 2.94 22.00
C LYS A 201 17.98 4.14 21.86
N THR A 202 19.21 3.93 21.39
CA THR A 202 20.19 5.00 21.17
C THR A 202 19.74 5.94 20.04
N GLN A 203 19.19 5.41 18.95
CA GLN A 203 18.64 6.22 17.85
C GLN A 203 17.44 7.08 18.30
N GLN A 204 16.60 6.59 19.21
CA GLN A 204 15.50 7.39 19.75
C GLN A 204 16.00 8.52 20.66
N LYS A 205 17.01 8.27 21.50
CA LYS A 205 17.59 9.32 22.36
C LYS A 205 18.28 10.43 21.56
N SER A 206 18.98 10.09 20.48
CA SER A 206 19.64 11.08 19.62
C SER A 206 18.67 11.88 18.76
N ALA A 207 17.49 11.34 18.43
CA ALA A 207 16.41 12.09 17.80
C ALA A 207 15.82 13.12 18.79
N ILE A 208 15.55 12.72 20.04
CA ILE A 208 15.01 13.60 21.08
C ILE A 208 15.99 14.73 21.44
N SER A 209 17.29 14.45 21.54
CA SER A 209 18.30 15.47 21.84
C SER A 209 18.54 16.47 20.69
N ARG A 210 18.24 16.08 19.44
CA ARG A 210 18.31 16.99 18.28
C ARG A 210 17.13 17.95 18.24
N ASP A 211 15.94 17.48 18.63
CA ASP A 211 14.76 18.34 18.76
C ASP A 211 14.95 19.36 19.90
N GLU A 212 15.55 18.97 21.04
CA GLU A 212 15.86 19.89 22.15
C GLU A 212 16.92 20.95 21.80
N ASN A 213 17.95 20.61 21.03
CA ASN A 213 18.97 21.58 20.58
C ASN A 213 18.51 22.47 19.41
N SER A 214 17.40 22.15 18.74
CA SER A 214 16.85 22.97 17.65
C SER A 214 16.00 24.15 18.13
N VAL A 215 15.72 24.23 19.44
CA VAL A 215 14.93 25.31 20.06
C VAL A 215 15.81 26.50 20.53
N GLN A 216 17.15 26.40 20.49
CA GLN A 216 18.04 27.42 21.08
C GLN A 216 18.92 28.26 20.14
N THR A 217 18.68 28.25 18.82
CA THR A 217 19.41 29.16 17.91
C THR A 217 18.47 29.98 17.02
N GLN A 218 17.92 31.05 17.60
CA GLN A 218 17.55 32.24 16.82
C GLN A 218 18.82 33.06 16.53
N PRO A 219 19.06 33.52 15.28
CA PRO A 219 20.06 34.54 15.02
C PRO A 219 19.55 35.90 15.53
N GLN A 220 20.28 36.48 16.49
CA GLN A 220 20.08 37.86 16.93
C GLN A 220 20.50 38.85 15.83
N HIS A 221 19.58 39.70 15.39
CA HIS A 221 19.90 40.88 14.60
C HIS A 221 20.31 42.03 15.53
N GLN A 222 21.56 42.49 15.44
CA GLN A 222 22.02 43.75 16.01
C GLN A 222 21.86 44.91 15.00
N PRO A 223 21.63 46.16 15.49
CA PRO A 223 21.27 47.31 14.67
C PRO A 223 22.47 48.09 14.14
N LYS A 224 22.33 48.70 12.95
CA LYS A 224 23.26 49.70 12.41
C LYS A 224 22.79 51.13 12.76
N PRO A 225 23.67 52.04 13.21
CA PRO A 225 23.40 53.47 13.24
C PRO A 225 24.12 54.20 12.08
N GLY A 226 23.48 55.22 11.51
CA GLY A 226 24.15 56.18 10.63
C GLY A 226 23.20 57.10 9.84
N GLU A 227 23.05 58.31 10.38
CA GLU A 227 22.87 59.59 9.67
C GLU A 227 21.47 60.20 9.45
N ARG A 228 21.38 61.41 10.02
CA ARG A 228 20.33 62.44 9.95
C ARG A 228 20.66 63.45 8.85
N SER A 229 19.65 64.28 8.57
CA SER A 229 19.66 65.64 7.95
C SER A 229 19.30 65.67 6.46
N ASN A 230 18.42 66.54 5.93
CA ASN A 230 17.47 67.55 6.47
C ASN A 230 16.49 67.92 5.29
N PRO A 231 15.59 68.95 5.34
CA PRO A 231 14.17 68.73 5.07
C PRO A 231 13.53 69.56 3.91
N VAL A 232 12.26 69.24 3.62
CA VAL A 232 11.13 70.08 3.14
C VAL A 232 11.24 70.82 1.79
N LYS A 233 10.25 70.57 0.90
CA LYS A 233 9.46 71.64 0.27
C LYS A 233 8.09 71.14 -0.26
N ASN A 234 7.07 71.92 0.11
CA ASN A 234 5.66 71.87 -0.30
C ASN A 234 5.45 72.02 -1.82
N SER A 235 4.28 71.55 -2.30
CA SER A 235 3.39 72.17 -3.33
C SER A 235 2.55 71.06 -3.99
N THR A 236 1.24 71.08 -4.24
CA THR A 236 0.10 71.96 -3.94
C THR A 236 -1.15 71.12 -4.23
N VAL A 237 -2.22 71.34 -3.47
CA VAL A 237 -3.56 70.80 -3.74
C VAL A 237 -4.23 71.60 -4.85
N GLN A 238 -4.85 70.95 -5.84
CA GLN A 238 -5.99 71.52 -6.57
C GLN A 238 -7.09 70.48 -6.77
N THR A 239 -8.29 70.94 -6.44
CA THR A 239 -9.59 70.28 -6.35
C THR A 239 -10.30 70.17 -7.70
N GLN A 240 -10.91 68.99 -7.95
CA GLN A 240 -12.25 68.66 -8.52
C GLN A 240 -12.94 69.61 -9.54
N PRO A 241 -13.70 69.07 -10.53
CA PRO A 241 -15.02 68.46 -10.25
C PRO A 241 -15.48 67.27 -11.12
N GLN A 242 -16.50 66.59 -10.59
CA GLN A 242 -17.30 65.49 -11.17
C GLN A 242 -18.27 65.97 -12.28
N HIS A 243 -18.56 65.09 -13.25
CA HIS A 243 -19.88 64.60 -13.74
C HIS A 243 -19.81 64.08 -15.21
N PRO A 244 -20.83 63.39 -15.76
CA PRO A 244 -21.08 61.94 -15.68
C PRO A 244 -21.08 61.27 -17.07
N SER A 245 -20.95 59.93 -17.17
CA SER A 245 -21.38 59.28 -18.43
C SER A 245 -21.87 57.84 -18.26
N LYS A 246 -23.20 57.74 -18.35
CA LYS A 246 -24.00 56.75 -19.09
C LYS A 246 -23.82 55.27 -18.75
N GLN A 247 -24.75 54.79 -17.93
CA GLN A 247 -25.30 53.44 -18.02
C GLN A 247 -25.80 53.18 -19.44
N GLN A 248 -25.29 52.13 -20.08
CA GLN A 248 -25.90 51.54 -21.26
C GLN A 248 -26.48 50.18 -20.85
N SER A 249 -27.80 50.14 -20.82
CA SER A 249 -28.62 48.95 -20.68
C SER A 249 -28.37 47.97 -21.83
N GLN A 250 -27.83 46.80 -21.52
CA GLN A 250 -27.84 45.66 -22.43
C GLN A 250 -29.05 44.79 -22.09
N GLN A 251 -30.02 44.74 -23.01
CA GLN A 251 -31.11 43.76 -22.97
C GLN A 251 -30.55 42.33 -23.03
N PRO A 252 -31.14 41.37 -22.30
CA PRO A 252 -30.73 39.97 -22.37
C PRO A 252 -31.04 39.40 -23.76
N LYS A 253 -30.02 38.83 -24.41
CA LYS A 253 -30.18 37.98 -25.60
C LYS A 253 -31.01 36.74 -25.21
N PRO A 254 -31.91 36.24 -26.07
CA PRO A 254 -32.68 35.03 -25.77
C PRO A 254 -31.73 33.85 -25.53
N THR A 255 -31.82 33.24 -24.34
CA THR A 255 -31.14 31.99 -24.04
C THR A 255 -31.64 30.91 -24.99
N ALA A 256 -30.71 30.24 -25.67
CA ALA A 256 -31.00 29.02 -26.42
C ALA A 256 -31.74 28.01 -25.53
N PRO A 257 -32.69 27.22 -26.08
CA PRO A 257 -33.37 26.19 -25.31
C PRO A 257 -32.32 25.21 -24.73
N PRO A 258 -32.56 24.66 -23.54
CA PRO A 258 -31.66 23.66 -22.97
C PRO A 258 -31.50 22.52 -23.98
N PRO A 259 -30.27 21.98 -24.17
CA PRO A 259 -30.08 20.83 -25.03
C PRO A 259 -30.95 19.69 -24.53
N ASP A 260 -31.58 18.97 -25.45
CA ASP A 260 -32.37 17.78 -25.14
C ASP A 260 -31.57 16.83 -24.22
N PRO A 261 -32.23 16.16 -23.25
CA PRO A 261 -31.55 15.20 -22.40
C PRO A 261 -30.88 14.15 -23.29
N GLU A 262 -29.56 14.12 -23.23
CA GLU A 262 -28.71 13.15 -23.90
C GLU A 262 -29.27 11.73 -23.61
N PRO A 263 -29.44 10.87 -24.62
CA PRO A 263 -30.05 9.56 -24.42
C PRO A 263 -29.31 8.82 -23.30
N LEU A 264 -30.04 8.40 -22.27
CA LEU A 264 -29.50 7.58 -21.19
C LEU A 264 -28.92 6.30 -21.81
N MET A 265 -27.60 6.29 -21.98
CA MET A 265 -26.82 5.11 -22.35
C MET A 265 -27.22 3.94 -21.44
N PRO A 266 -27.33 2.71 -21.95
CA PRO A 266 -27.85 1.57 -21.21
C PRO A 266 -27.15 1.44 -19.86
N GLU A 267 -27.95 1.44 -18.80
CA GLU A 267 -27.49 1.35 -17.42
C GLU A 267 -26.71 0.05 -17.23
N SER A 268 -25.38 0.12 -17.13
CA SER A 268 -24.46 -0.90 -16.60
C SER A 268 -24.70 -2.35 -17.05
N LEU A 269 -23.67 -3.03 -17.60
CA LEU A 269 -23.71 -4.49 -17.87
C LEU A 269 -24.20 -5.32 -16.66
N THR A 270 -24.01 -4.79 -15.45
CA THR A 270 -24.53 -5.27 -14.16
C THR A 270 -26.07 -5.42 -14.14
N ARG A 271 -26.81 -4.44 -14.69
CA ARG A 271 -28.29 -4.46 -14.79
C ARG A 271 -28.76 -5.24 -16.01
N GLU A 272 -28.06 -5.13 -17.12
CA GLU A 272 -28.39 -5.81 -18.39
C GLU A 272 -28.24 -7.34 -18.29
N PHE A 273 -27.26 -7.82 -17.51
CA PHE A 273 -26.98 -9.25 -17.33
C PHE A 273 -27.21 -9.77 -15.89
N GLY A 274 -27.72 -8.94 -14.98
CA GLY A 274 -28.01 -9.35 -13.58
C GLY A 274 -26.77 -9.76 -12.78
N LEU A 275 -25.58 -9.26 -13.15
CA LEU A 275 -24.33 -9.59 -12.47
C LEU A 275 -24.25 -8.86 -11.13
N THR A 276 -23.82 -9.54 -10.07
CA THR A 276 -23.55 -8.88 -8.79
C THR A 276 -22.06 -8.59 -8.70
N ALA A 277 -21.66 -7.31 -8.60
CA ALA A 277 -20.32 -6.98 -8.16
C ALA A 277 -20.14 -7.52 -6.73
N LYS A 278 -19.13 -8.39 -6.54
CA LYS A 278 -18.90 -9.10 -5.29
C LYS A 278 -17.72 -8.52 -4.51
N THR A 279 -16.70 -8.00 -5.19
CA THR A 279 -15.43 -7.62 -4.57
C THR A 279 -15.09 -6.16 -4.81
N ILE A 280 -15.00 -5.36 -3.75
CA ILE A 280 -14.58 -3.96 -3.81
C ILE A 280 -13.22 -3.84 -3.14
N VAL A 281 -12.25 -3.23 -3.83
CA VAL A 281 -10.97 -2.87 -3.23
C VAL A 281 -10.98 -1.40 -2.85
N ILE A 282 -10.72 -1.12 -1.57
CA ILE A 282 -10.50 0.23 -1.06
C ILE A 282 -9.00 0.45 -0.90
N ASP A 283 -8.51 1.54 -1.43
CA ASP A 283 -7.12 1.94 -1.34
C ASP A 283 -6.97 3.22 -0.51
N PRO A 284 -6.61 3.13 0.79
CA PRO A 284 -6.31 4.34 1.54
C PRO A 284 -4.98 4.93 1.06
N GLY A 285 -5.00 6.15 0.54
CA GLY A 285 -3.85 6.89 0.01
C GLY A 285 -2.66 6.93 0.99
N HIS A 286 -1.43 7.00 0.46
CA HIS A 286 -0.20 7.15 1.26
C HIS A 286 0.06 6.02 2.27
N GLY A 287 0.72 6.33 3.39
CA GLY A 287 0.95 5.43 4.52
C GLY A 287 2.44 5.27 4.87
N GLY A 288 2.72 4.90 6.13
CA GLY A 288 4.10 4.70 6.60
C GLY A 288 4.95 5.98 6.43
N LYS A 289 6.00 5.88 5.61
CA LYS A 289 6.95 6.97 5.30
C LYS A 289 6.34 8.13 4.51
N ASP A 290 5.24 7.88 3.80
CA ASP A 290 4.53 8.90 3.02
C ASP A 290 3.38 9.46 3.87
N PRO A 291 3.47 10.71 4.37
CA PRO A 291 2.42 11.34 5.16
C PRO A 291 1.19 11.76 4.33
N GLY A 292 1.34 11.87 3.00
CA GLY A 292 0.41 12.60 2.14
C GLY A 292 0.41 14.10 2.40
N GLY A 293 -0.71 14.74 2.10
CA GLY A 293 -1.01 16.12 2.48
C GLY A 293 -0.80 16.41 3.95
N LEU A 294 -0.23 17.59 4.22
CA LEU A 294 -0.01 18.09 5.57
C LEU A 294 -0.97 19.25 5.86
N GLY A 295 -1.65 19.14 7.00
CA GLY A 295 -2.48 20.19 7.58
C GLY A 295 -1.83 20.87 8.78
N SER A 296 -2.56 21.79 9.40
CA SER A 296 -2.14 22.44 10.65
C SER A 296 -1.82 21.41 11.74
N ASN A 297 -0.86 21.74 12.62
CA ASN A 297 -0.42 20.88 13.72
C ASN A 297 0.08 19.48 13.28
N ASN A 298 0.73 19.40 12.12
CA ASN A 298 1.24 18.14 11.56
C ASN A 298 0.13 17.10 11.37
N LEU A 299 -1.08 17.55 11.03
CA LEU A 299 -2.16 16.66 10.62
C LEU A 299 -1.78 15.98 9.30
N GLN A 300 -1.79 14.65 9.28
CA GLN A 300 -1.33 13.87 8.14
C GLN A 300 -2.50 13.17 7.46
N GLU A 301 -2.62 13.36 6.15
CA GLU A 301 -3.64 12.74 5.30
C GLU A 301 -3.73 11.22 5.52
N LYS A 302 -2.60 10.52 5.56
CA LYS A 302 -2.56 9.04 5.66
C LYS A 302 -3.39 8.46 6.81
N GLY A 303 -3.52 9.21 7.91
CA GLY A 303 -4.30 8.81 9.09
C GLY A 303 -5.80 9.02 8.90
N ILE A 304 -6.17 10.16 8.31
CA ILE A 304 -7.56 10.51 7.96
C ILE A 304 -8.12 9.48 6.99
N VAL A 305 -7.43 9.27 5.87
CA VAL A 305 -7.92 8.41 4.79
C VAL A 305 -7.99 6.95 5.20
N LEU A 306 -7.10 6.48 6.09
CA LEU A 306 -7.19 5.14 6.68
C LEU A 306 -8.45 5.00 7.54
N SER A 307 -8.73 5.99 8.39
CA SER A 307 -9.90 5.96 9.27
C SER A 307 -11.22 6.02 8.50
N ILE A 308 -11.29 6.83 7.44
CA ILE A 308 -12.44 6.88 6.53
C ILE A 308 -12.61 5.52 5.82
N SER A 309 -11.52 4.97 5.31
CA SER A 309 -11.56 3.71 4.55
C SER A 309 -11.96 2.50 5.41
N GLN A 310 -11.57 2.47 6.68
CA GLN A 310 -12.00 1.41 7.61
C GLN A 310 -13.51 1.46 7.85
N LYS A 311 -14.09 2.66 8.03
CA LYS A 311 -15.54 2.86 8.16
C LYS A 311 -16.27 2.49 6.86
N LEU A 312 -15.71 2.87 5.72
CA LEU A 312 -16.25 2.50 4.42
C LEU A 312 -16.27 0.98 4.24
N ARG A 313 -15.19 0.30 4.65
CA ARG A 313 -15.14 -1.18 4.66
C ARG A 313 -16.26 -1.77 5.51
N GLU A 314 -16.44 -1.28 6.74
CA GLU A 314 -17.50 -1.77 7.63
C GLU A 314 -18.89 -1.63 6.99
N ILE A 315 -19.20 -0.46 6.42
CA ILE A 315 -20.49 -0.17 5.79
C ILE A 315 -20.71 -1.05 4.54
N LEU A 316 -19.72 -1.15 3.65
CA LEU A 316 -19.84 -1.96 2.44
C LEU A 316 -19.91 -3.47 2.78
N THR A 317 -19.18 -3.93 3.79
CA THR A 317 -19.27 -5.33 4.24
C THR A 317 -20.67 -5.64 4.79
N ALA A 318 -21.24 -4.72 5.58
CA ALA A 318 -22.61 -4.85 6.08
C ALA A 318 -23.68 -4.86 4.96
N LYS A 319 -23.37 -4.27 3.81
CA LYS A 319 -24.20 -4.30 2.58
C LYS A 319 -24.00 -5.58 1.75
N GLY A 320 -23.17 -6.53 2.21
CA GLY A 320 -22.95 -7.83 1.57
C GLY A 320 -21.82 -7.85 0.53
N TYR A 321 -21.00 -6.80 0.43
CA TYR A 321 -19.82 -6.81 -0.44
C TYR A 321 -18.65 -7.53 0.24
N THR A 322 -17.84 -8.25 -0.55
CA THR A 322 -16.49 -8.64 -0.15
C THR A 322 -15.59 -7.42 -0.28
N VAL A 323 -15.09 -6.91 0.83
CA VAL A 323 -14.29 -5.67 0.83
C VAL A 323 -12.86 -5.96 1.24
N LEU A 324 -11.93 -5.64 0.35
CA LEU A 324 -10.50 -5.76 0.59
C LEU A 324 -9.86 -4.37 0.67
N MET A 325 -8.81 -4.22 1.47
CA MET A 325 -8.08 -2.96 1.57
C MET A 325 -6.62 -3.16 1.16
N THR A 326 -6.08 -2.27 0.33
CA THR A 326 -4.63 -2.29 0.00
C THR A 326 -3.78 -2.12 1.25
N ARG A 327 -4.29 -1.33 2.21
CA ARG A 327 -3.82 -1.26 3.60
C ARG A 327 -4.94 -1.07 4.61
N ASP A 328 -4.84 -1.76 5.73
CA ASP A 328 -5.75 -1.64 6.89
C ASP A 328 -5.05 -1.05 8.12
N THR A 329 -3.79 -0.69 7.95
CA THR A 329 -2.88 -0.12 8.96
C THR A 329 -2.09 1.03 8.35
N ASN A 330 -1.36 1.79 9.19
CA ASN A 330 -0.47 2.85 8.72
C ASN A 330 0.81 2.25 8.09
N ARG A 331 0.69 1.66 6.89
CA ARG A 331 1.80 1.11 6.10
C ARG A 331 1.92 1.78 4.74
N PHE A 332 3.15 1.95 4.24
CA PHE A 332 3.38 2.44 2.89
C PHE A 332 3.11 1.31 1.88
N ILE A 333 2.35 1.60 0.82
CA ILE A 333 2.15 0.71 -0.32
C ILE A 333 2.57 1.45 -1.59
N PRO A 334 3.56 0.95 -2.35
CA PRO A 334 3.95 1.55 -3.64
C PRO A 334 2.76 1.62 -4.60
N LEU A 335 2.68 2.68 -5.41
CA LEU A 335 1.54 2.90 -6.31
C LEU A 335 1.25 1.70 -7.23
N LYS A 336 2.30 1.13 -7.85
CA LYS A 336 2.22 -0.07 -8.70
C LYS A 336 1.59 -1.27 -7.98
N GLU A 337 1.81 -1.41 -6.68
CA GLU A 337 1.30 -2.54 -5.90
C GLU A 337 -0.19 -2.39 -5.56
N ARG A 338 -0.71 -1.16 -5.48
CA ARG A 338 -2.13 -0.88 -5.17
C ARG A 338 -3.06 -1.43 -6.26
N THR A 339 -2.74 -1.19 -7.53
CA THR A 339 -3.51 -1.71 -8.67
C THR A 339 -3.23 -3.19 -8.94
N ALA A 340 -2.00 -3.66 -8.70
CA ALA A 340 -1.67 -5.08 -8.74
C ALA A 340 -2.48 -5.88 -7.70
N PHE A 341 -2.66 -5.34 -6.50
CA PHE A 341 -3.51 -5.94 -5.46
C PHE A 341 -4.94 -6.13 -5.96
N ALA A 342 -5.55 -5.10 -6.55
CA ALA A 342 -6.91 -5.19 -7.09
C ALA A 342 -7.02 -6.23 -8.21
N THR A 343 -6.03 -6.27 -9.10
CA THR A 343 -5.98 -7.24 -10.20
C THR A 343 -5.84 -8.68 -9.69
N ARG A 344 -4.92 -8.94 -8.74
CA ARG A 344 -4.70 -10.28 -8.17
C ARG A 344 -5.93 -10.81 -7.42
N HIS A 345 -6.68 -9.92 -6.78
CA HIS A 345 -7.88 -10.27 -6.03
C HIS A 345 -9.17 -10.27 -6.86
N LYS A 346 -9.08 -10.07 -8.19
CA LYS A 346 -10.23 -10.04 -9.10
C LYS A 346 -11.32 -9.09 -8.59
N ALA A 347 -10.91 -7.88 -8.22
CA ALA A 347 -11.84 -6.84 -7.81
C ALA A 347 -12.85 -6.55 -8.93
N ASP A 348 -14.03 -6.04 -8.56
CA ASP A 348 -15.02 -5.50 -9.48
C ASP A 348 -14.97 -3.97 -9.51
N LEU A 349 -14.54 -3.34 -8.42
CA LEU A 349 -14.34 -1.88 -8.30
C LEU A 349 -13.07 -1.56 -7.50
N PHE A 350 -12.43 -0.44 -7.83
CA PHE A 350 -11.30 0.11 -7.09
C PHE A 350 -11.57 1.56 -6.64
N LEU A 351 -11.50 1.80 -5.34
CA LEU A 351 -11.79 3.10 -4.72
C LEU A 351 -10.56 3.59 -3.98
N SER A 352 -9.83 4.55 -4.55
CA SER A 352 -8.69 5.19 -3.86
C SER A 352 -9.18 6.40 -3.05
N ILE A 353 -8.87 6.43 -1.76
CA ILE A 353 -9.37 7.44 -0.81
C ILE A 353 -8.23 8.38 -0.41
N HIS A 354 -8.39 9.66 -0.70
CA HIS A 354 -7.43 10.75 -0.46
C HIS A 354 -8.09 11.93 0.29
N ALA A 355 -7.26 12.84 0.78
CA ALA A 355 -7.66 14.13 1.32
C ALA A 355 -6.65 15.20 0.88
N ASN A 356 -6.99 15.91 -0.19
CA ASN A 356 -6.23 16.91 -0.91
C ASN A 356 -5.47 17.89 -0.01
N ALA A 357 -4.41 18.48 -0.56
CA ALA A 357 -3.75 19.63 0.02
C ALA A 357 -3.41 20.64 -1.07
N ALA A 358 -3.68 21.91 -0.80
CA ALA A 358 -3.37 23.03 -1.70
C ALA A 358 -2.36 23.99 -1.07
N GLU A 359 -1.68 24.77 -1.92
CA GLU A 359 -0.84 25.89 -1.47
C GLU A 359 -1.66 26.94 -0.71
N SER A 360 -2.89 27.19 -1.16
CA SER A 360 -3.84 28.02 -0.42
C SER A 360 -4.52 27.21 0.67
N SER A 361 -4.35 27.64 1.92
CA SER A 361 -5.07 27.08 3.08
C SER A 361 -6.57 27.40 3.09
N SER A 362 -7.07 28.23 2.16
CA SER A 362 -8.49 28.52 1.98
C SER A 362 -9.23 27.55 1.05
N ALA A 363 -8.52 26.67 0.34
CA ALA A 363 -9.14 25.69 -0.54
C ALA A 363 -10.04 24.74 0.27
N THR A 364 -11.23 24.44 -0.26
CA THR A 364 -12.24 23.58 0.37
C THR A 364 -12.99 22.78 -0.67
N GLY A 365 -13.65 21.71 -0.21
CA GLY A 365 -14.60 20.93 -1.00
C GLY A 365 -14.09 19.55 -1.40
N ILE A 366 -14.99 18.80 -2.04
CA ILE A 366 -14.80 17.40 -2.41
C ILE A 366 -14.79 17.27 -3.93
N GLU A 367 -13.88 16.46 -4.46
CA GLU A 367 -13.77 16.12 -5.89
C GLU A 367 -13.50 14.62 -6.06
N THR A 368 -13.94 14.07 -7.19
CA THR A 368 -13.72 12.67 -7.54
C THR A 368 -13.10 12.59 -8.94
N TYR A 369 -12.03 11.80 -9.07
CA TYR A 369 -11.26 11.63 -10.30
C TYR A 369 -11.46 10.25 -10.90
N TYR A 370 -11.48 10.20 -12.23
CA TYR A 370 -11.26 8.99 -13.02
C TYR A 370 -10.04 9.18 -13.92
N LEU A 371 -9.51 8.08 -14.45
CA LEU A 371 -8.34 8.13 -15.34
C LEU A 371 -8.74 8.58 -16.75
N ASP A 372 -8.07 9.62 -17.24
CA ASP A 372 -8.06 9.99 -18.65
C ASP A 372 -6.66 10.44 -19.05
N VAL A 373 -6.10 9.77 -20.04
CA VAL A 373 -4.74 10.02 -20.55
C VAL A 373 -4.67 11.21 -21.51
N THR A 374 -5.83 11.68 -21.98
CA THR A 374 -5.96 12.83 -22.86
C THR A 374 -6.23 14.14 -22.10
N SER A 375 -6.23 14.09 -20.76
CA SER A 375 -6.41 15.24 -19.88
C SER A 375 -5.49 16.42 -20.25
N THR A 376 -6.09 17.61 -20.37
CA THR A 376 -5.38 18.88 -20.59
C THR A 376 -5.59 19.89 -19.46
N ASP A 377 -6.34 19.51 -18.41
CA ASP A 377 -6.58 20.36 -17.24
C ASP A 377 -5.33 20.45 -16.36
N LYS A 378 -4.64 21.60 -16.43
CA LYS A 378 -3.41 21.85 -15.67
C LYS A 378 -3.58 21.74 -14.15
N ALA A 379 -4.75 22.07 -13.61
CA ALA A 379 -4.99 21.99 -12.17
C ALA A 379 -5.14 20.54 -11.72
N SER A 380 -5.90 19.75 -12.48
CA SER A 380 -6.05 18.31 -12.25
C SER A 380 -4.73 17.55 -12.45
N GLU A 381 -3.94 17.94 -13.46
CA GLU A 381 -2.61 17.36 -13.70
C GLU A 381 -1.59 17.72 -12.61
N LYS A 382 -1.68 18.91 -11.98
CA LYS A 382 -0.83 19.25 -10.84
C LYS A 382 -1.10 18.34 -9.64
N ILE A 383 -2.37 18.01 -9.39
CA ILE A 383 -2.77 17.08 -8.33
C ILE A 383 -2.27 15.67 -8.67
N ALA A 384 -2.52 15.19 -9.89
CA ALA A 384 -2.00 13.90 -10.33
C ALA A 384 -0.48 13.80 -10.24
N ALA A 385 0.27 14.83 -10.65
CA ALA A 385 1.73 14.85 -10.56
C ALA A 385 2.22 14.74 -9.11
N ARG A 386 1.52 15.38 -8.15
CA ARG A 386 1.82 15.26 -6.73
C ARG A 386 1.58 13.83 -6.22
N GLU A 387 0.43 13.26 -6.53
CA GLU A 387 0.08 11.90 -6.12
C GLU A 387 0.96 10.84 -6.77
N ASN A 388 1.44 11.11 -7.99
CA ASN A 388 2.34 10.24 -8.73
C ASN A 388 3.81 10.33 -8.28
N ALA A 389 4.14 11.21 -7.34
CA ALA A 389 5.51 11.33 -6.84
C ALA A 389 6.00 9.96 -6.34
N ASN A 390 7.14 9.51 -6.86
CA ASN A 390 7.72 8.19 -6.57
C ASN A 390 6.86 6.99 -7.04
N SER A 391 6.23 7.11 -8.21
CA SER A 391 5.42 6.05 -8.83
C SER A 391 6.10 4.69 -9.00
N GLY A 392 7.43 4.67 -9.15
CA GLY A 392 8.22 3.45 -9.31
C GLY A 392 8.09 2.80 -10.69
N TYR A 393 7.51 3.50 -11.67
CA TYR A 393 7.49 3.07 -13.07
C TYR A 393 8.66 3.67 -13.85
N SER A 394 9.26 2.87 -14.74
CA SER A 394 10.14 3.38 -15.80
C SER A 394 9.33 4.06 -16.91
N ILE A 395 10.00 4.89 -17.73
CA ILE A 395 9.37 5.58 -18.87
C ILE A 395 8.74 4.56 -19.82
N GLN A 396 9.45 3.49 -20.16
CA GLN A 396 8.96 2.47 -21.09
C GLN A 396 7.76 1.67 -20.55
N GLU A 397 7.76 1.34 -19.25
CA GLU A 397 6.60 0.69 -18.61
C GLU A 397 5.37 1.60 -18.64
N LEU A 398 5.56 2.90 -18.37
CA LEU A 398 4.48 3.87 -18.42
C LEU A 398 3.94 4.04 -19.84
N GLU A 399 4.80 4.15 -20.85
CA GLU A 399 4.40 4.21 -22.26
C GLU A 399 3.59 2.98 -22.69
N THR A 400 4.00 1.79 -22.25
CA THR A 400 3.27 0.54 -22.54
C THR A 400 1.87 0.56 -21.91
N LEU A 401 1.77 0.94 -20.63
CA LEU A 401 0.49 1.02 -19.92
C LEU A 401 -0.44 2.09 -20.49
N LEU A 402 0.11 3.25 -20.89
CA LEU A 402 -0.66 4.32 -21.53
C LEU A 402 -1.17 3.89 -22.91
N THR A 403 -0.39 3.12 -23.66
CA THR A 403 -0.78 2.60 -24.98
C THR A 403 -1.91 1.57 -24.89
N GLU A 404 -1.90 0.72 -23.86
CA GLU A 404 -3.02 -0.20 -23.58
C GLU A 404 -4.30 0.57 -23.20
N LEU A 405 -4.18 1.69 -22.49
CA LEU A 405 -5.31 2.46 -21.98
C LEU A 405 -6.10 3.20 -23.07
N ILE A 406 -5.43 3.68 -24.12
CA ILE A 406 -6.04 4.39 -25.25
C ILE A 406 -7.07 3.50 -26.00
N ARG A 407 -7.08 2.19 -25.73
CA ARG A 407 -7.90 1.21 -26.46
C ARG A 407 -9.16 0.73 -25.72
N GLU A 408 -9.46 1.18 -24.50
CA GLU A 408 -10.52 0.56 -23.67
C GLU A 408 -11.68 1.46 -23.21
N SER A 409 -12.88 0.85 -23.18
CA SER A 409 -14.18 1.38 -22.72
C SER A 409 -14.31 1.66 -21.21
N LYS A 410 -13.28 1.35 -20.40
CA LYS A 410 -13.32 1.39 -18.92
C LYS A 410 -13.31 2.81 -18.32
N SER A 411 -12.95 3.82 -19.11
CA SER A 411 -13.03 5.22 -18.70
C SER A 411 -14.48 5.66 -18.42
N GLU A 412 -15.45 5.20 -19.23
CA GLU A 412 -16.85 5.62 -19.08
C GLU A 412 -17.53 5.01 -17.83
N ASP A 413 -17.25 3.75 -17.48
CA ASP A 413 -17.75 3.18 -16.21
C ASP A 413 -17.10 3.82 -14.99
N SER A 414 -15.81 4.14 -15.06
CA SER A 414 -15.12 4.87 -13.99
C SER A 414 -15.69 6.29 -13.81
N LYS A 415 -16.01 6.96 -14.91
CA LYS A 415 -16.69 8.27 -14.92
C LYS A 415 -18.11 8.19 -14.38
N ARG A 416 -18.89 7.17 -14.72
CA ARG A 416 -20.22 6.90 -14.14
C ARG A 416 -20.14 6.66 -12.64
N LEU A 417 -19.22 5.79 -12.20
CA LEU A 417 -18.95 5.52 -10.79
C LEU A 417 -18.59 6.82 -10.05
N ALA A 418 -17.67 7.61 -10.61
CA ALA A 418 -17.26 8.90 -10.05
C ALA A 418 -18.45 9.86 -9.89
N ARG A 419 -19.35 9.94 -10.88
CA ARG A 419 -20.56 10.78 -10.80
C ARG A 419 -21.49 10.36 -9.66
N HIS A 420 -21.78 9.07 -9.52
CA HIS A 420 -22.66 8.60 -8.45
C HIS A 420 -22.06 8.84 -7.06
N VAL A 421 -20.76 8.58 -6.90
CA VAL A 421 -20.03 8.82 -5.65
C VAL A 421 -19.95 10.30 -5.31
N GLN A 422 -19.60 11.16 -6.28
CA GLN A 422 -19.54 12.61 -6.08
C GLN A 422 -20.90 13.18 -5.66
N GLN A 423 -21.98 12.80 -6.36
CA GLN A 423 -23.33 13.26 -6.05
C GLN A 423 -23.75 12.85 -4.63
N ALA A 424 -23.51 11.60 -4.25
CA ALA A 424 -23.84 11.12 -2.90
C ALA A 424 -23.02 11.83 -1.82
N LEU A 425 -21.73 12.07 -2.06
CA LEU A 425 -20.84 12.83 -1.18
C LEU A 425 -21.38 14.24 -0.93
N VAL A 426 -21.67 14.99 -1.99
CA VAL A 426 -22.19 16.36 -1.89
C VAL A 426 -23.53 16.38 -1.14
N GLN A 427 -24.46 15.50 -1.51
CA GLN A 427 -25.78 15.41 -0.87
C GLN A 427 -25.71 15.11 0.63
N THR A 428 -24.81 14.21 1.05
CA THR A 428 -24.72 13.74 2.44
C THR A 428 -23.89 14.67 3.32
N THR A 429 -22.82 15.24 2.77
CA THR A 429 -21.84 16.03 3.54
C THR A 429 -22.13 17.52 3.55
N GLY A 430 -22.84 18.03 2.53
CA GLY A 430 -23.02 19.46 2.27
C GLY A 430 -21.70 20.18 1.96
N ALA A 431 -20.64 19.45 1.59
CA ALA A 431 -19.36 20.05 1.21
C ALA A 431 -19.48 20.81 -0.12
N VAL A 432 -18.55 21.74 -0.35
CA VAL A 432 -18.42 22.43 -1.64
C VAL A 432 -18.18 21.39 -2.73
N ASP A 433 -19.04 21.36 -3.74
CA ASP A 433 -18.92 20.47 -4.88
C ASP A 433 -17.86 21.00 -5.85
N ARG A 434 -16.76 20.24 -6.00
CA ARG A 434 -15.71 20.54 -6.98
C ARG A 434 -15.81 19.66 -8.23
N GLY A 435 -16.85 18.82 -8.30
CA GLY A 435 -17.23 18.03 -9.45
C GLY A 435 -16.43 16.75 -9.65
N VAL A 436 -16.78 16.06 -10.73
CA VAL A 436 -16.04 14.92 -11.26
C VAL A 436 -15.00 15.42 -12.25
N LYS A 437 -13.76 14.96 -12.10
CA LYS A 437 -12.60 15.39 -12.88
C LYS A 437 -11.85 14.20 -13.45
N HIS A 438 -10.87 14.47 -14.30
CA HIS A 438 -10.01 13.45 -14.89
C HIS A 438 -8.57 13.93 -14.93
N ALA A 439 -7.63 13.00 -14.72
CA ALA A 439 -6.20 13.24 -14.83
C ALA A 439 -5.42 11.92 -14.89
N ARG A 440 -4.12 12.03 -15.16
CA ARG A 440 -3.19 10.88 -15.28
C ARG A 440 -2.70 10.34 -13.93
N PHE A 441 -3.62 9.92 -13.05
CA PHE A 441 -3.25 9.29 -11.77
C PHE A 441 -2.70 7.87 -11.98
N VAL A 442 -1.44 7.65 -11.61
CA VAL A 442 -0.76 6.34 -11.72
C VAL A 442 -1.47 5.28 -10.88
N VAL A 443 -2.06 5.64 -9.74
CA VAL A 443 -2.84 4.70 -8.92
C VAL A 443 -4.11 4.19 -9.62
N LEU A 444 -4.53 4.85 -10.71
CA LEU A 444 -5.62 4.40 -11.57
C LEU A 444 -5.09 3.74 -12.87
N ILE A 445 -3.78 3.80 -13.14
CA ILE A 445 -3.18 3.16 -14.31
C ILE A 445 -3.04 1.65 -14.07
N GLY A 446 -3.45 0.85 -15.05
CA GLY A 446 -3.32 -0.61 -15.03
C GLY A 446 -4.40 -1.34 -14.23
N THR A 447 -5.40 -0.63 -13.68
CA THR A 447 -6.59 -1.30 -13.15
C THR A 447 -7.47 -1.78 -14.31
N LYS A 448 -7.85 -3.06 -14.26
CA LYS A 448 -8.71 -3.69 -15.27
C LYS A 448 -10.20 -3.51 -14.98
N VAL A 449 -10.54 -2.71 -13.99
CA VAL A 449 -11.89 -2.53 -13.42
C VAL A 449 -12.23 -1.04 -13.33
N PRO A 450 -13.51 -0.65 -13.18
CA PRO A 450 -13.86 0.73 -12.88
C PRO A 450 -13.14 1.22 -11.63
N ALA A 451 -12.43 2.34 -11.75
CA ALA A 451 -11.52 2.84 -10.73
C ALA A 451 -11.61 4.36 -10.58
N ILE A 452 -11.71 4.82 -9.33
CA ILE A 452 -11.79 6.25 -9.01
C ILE A 452 -10.86 6.62 -7.87
N LEU A 453 -10.43 7.88 -7.84
CA LEU A 453 -9.75 8.52 -6.72
C LEU A 453 -10.67 9.59 -6.13
N ILE A 454 -10.90 9.54 -4.82
CA ILE A 454 -11.83 10.42 -4.12
C ILE A 454 -11.05 11.35 -3.20
N GLU A 455 -11.12 12.65 -3.44
CA GLU A 455 -10.59 13.68 -2.56
C GLU A 455 -11.67 14.10 -1.57
N THR A 456 -11.59 13.55 -0.35
CA THR A 456 -12.62 13.70 0.69
C THR A 456 -12.68 15.08 1.34
N GLY A 457 -11.73 15.95 1.00
CA GLY A 457 -11.59 17.32 1.46
C GLY A 457 -10.13 17.76 1.51
N PHE A 458 -9.87 19.01 1.90
CA PHE A 458 -8.54 19.61 1.98
C PHE A 458 -7.94 19.51 3.39
N VAL A 459 -6.99 18.60 3.61
CA VAL A 459 -6.26 18.50 4.88
C VAL A 459 -5.46 19.76 5.19
N SER A 460 -5.00 20.49 4.16
CA SER A 460 -4.29 21.77 4.30
C SER A 460 -5.16 22.92 4.80
N ASN A 461 -6.48 22.79 4.72
CA ASN A 461 -7.41 23.79 5.25
C ASN A 461 -7.63 23.56 6.74
N PRO A 462 -7.39 24.56 7.62
CA PRO A 462 -7.49 24.36 9.07
C PRO A 462 -8.87 23.91 9.55
N VAL A 463 -9.95 24.41 8.93
CA VAL A 463 -11.33 24.09 9.31
C VAL A 463 -11.71 22.71 8.75
N GLU A 464 -11.43 22.48 7.47
CA GLU A 464 -11.78 21.22 6.81
C GLU A 464 -10.92 20.05 7.30
N GLY A 465 -9.61 20.26 7.48
CA GLY A 465 -8.70 19.31 8.09
C GLY A 465 -9.17 18.87 9.48
N GLN A 466 -9.56 19.80 10.35
CA GLN A 466 -10.15 19.45 11.65
C GLN A 466 -11.46 18.66 11.49
N LYS A 467 -12.35 19.10 10.60
CA LYS A 467 -13.61 18.40 10.31
C LYS A 467 -13.37 16.95 9.85
N LEU A 468 -12.36 16.72 8.99
CA LEU A 468 -11.93 15.41 8.49
C LEU A 468 -11.40 14.49 9.59
N THR A 469 -10.95 15.01 10.73
CA THR A 469 -10.56 14.17 11.88
C THR A 469 -11.74 13.66 12.69
N THR A 470 -12.92 14.28 12.56
CA THR A 470 -14.07 13.93 13.39
C THR A 470 -14.71 12.62 12.94
N THR A 471 -14.98 11.73 13.90
CA THR A 471 -15.59 10.42 13.62
C THR A 471 -16.93 10.56 12.90
N ALA A 472 -17.76 11.54 13.30
CA ALA A 472 -19.06 11.79 12.70
C ALA A 472 -18.95 12.16 11.22
N TYR A 473 -18.01 13.04 10.85
CA TYR A 473 -17.84 13.43 9.45
C TYR A 473 -17.24 12.31 8.60
N GLN A 474 -16.29 11.55 9.16
CA GLN A 474 -15.73 10.38 8.48
C GLN A 474 -16.81 9.31 8.19
N TYR A 475 -17.74 9.08 9.11
CA TYR A 475 -18.90 8.22 8.85
C TYR A 475 -19.81 8.78 7.76
N LYS A 476 -20.08 10.10 7.75
CA LYS A 476 -20.86 10.72 6.66
C LYS A 476 -20.22 10.49 5.29
N ILE A 477 -18.90 10.69 5.19
CA ILE A 477 -18.14 10.45 3.95
C ILE A 477 -18.24 8.97 3.55
N ALA A 478 -17.97 8.05 4.49
CA ALA A 478 -18.00 6.61 4.22
C ALA A 478 -19.40 6.12 3.79
N THR A 479 -20.46 6.58 4.45
CA THR A 479 -21.85 6.27 4.07
C THR A 479 -22.16 6.78 2.67
N ALA A 480 -21.77 8.02 2.36
CA ALA A 480 -22.01 8.62 1.06
C ALA A 480 -21.29 7.88 -0.08
N ILE A 481 -20.04 7.47 0.13
CA ILE A 481 -19.31 6.67 -0.87
C ILE A 481 -20.03 5.33 -1.08
N ALA A 482 -20.44 4.65 0.00
CA ALA A 482 -21.16 3.38 -0.11
C ALA A 482 -22.50 3.53 -0.86
N GLU A 483 -23.25 4.61 -0.62
CA GLU A 483 -24.47 4.92 -1.37
C GLU A 483 -24.19 5.20 -2.85
N GLY A 484 -23.12 5.93 -3.16
CA GLY A 484 -22.70 6.17 -4.53
C GLY A 484 -22.34 4.87 -5.28
N VAL A 485 -21.67 3.95 -4.59
CA VAL A 485 -21.37 2.60 -5.11
C VAL A 485 -22.65 1.81 -5.37
N ASP A 486 -23.60 1.79 -4.42
CA ASP A 486 -24.89 1.10 -4.60
C ASP A 486 -25.67 1.67 -5.80
N ARG A 487 -25.71 3.00 -5.95
CA ARG A 487 -26.34 3.67 -7.09
C ARG A 487 -25.69 3.28 -8.42
N PHE A 488 -24.36 3.28 -8.47
CA PHE A 488 -23.62 2.85 -9.67
C PHE A 488 -23.94 1.39 -10.06
N LEU A 489 -24.07 0.51 -9.07
CA LEU A 489 -24.40 -0.91 -9.27
C LEU A 489 -25.91 -1.17 -9.51
N GLY A 490 -26.73 -0.12 -9.60
CA GLY A 490 -28.18 -0.26 -9.82
C GLY A 490 -28.96 -0.82 -8.63
N LYS A 491 -28.39 -0.79 -7.41
CA LYS A 491 -29.08 -1.17 -6.18
C LYS A 491 -29.82 0.06 -5.62
N THR A 492 -31.04 0.31 -6.10
CA THR A 492 -31.90 1.39 -5.59
C THR A 492 -33.09 0.81 -4.80
N GLY A 493 -33.07 1.00 -3.46
CA GLY A 493 -34.12 0.64 -2.47
C GLY A 493 -33.92 -0.76 -1.87
N GLU A 494 -33.82 -0.99 -0.56
CA GLU A 494 -34.39 -0.33 0.62
C GLU A 494 -33.31 0.18 1.58
N VAL A 495 -33.49 1.39 2.12
CA VAL A 495 -32.72 1.84 3.29
C VAL A 495 -33.51 1.38 4.51
N PRO A 496 -33.01 0.47 5.38
CA PRO A 496 -33.50 0.43 6.73
C PRO A 496 -33.08 1.76 7.35
N PHE A 497 -34.03 2.68 7.46
CA PHE A 497 -33.89 3.86 8.28
C PHE A 497 -33.72 3.37 9.72
N VAL A 498 -32.46 3.15 10.15
CA VAL A 498 -32.17 3.06 11.58
C VAL A 498 -32.47 4.45 12.11
N LYS A 499 -33.66 4.62 12.70
CA LYS A 499 -33.93 5.74 13.61
C LYS A 499 -32.79 5.71 14.61
N THR A 500 -31.85 6.64 14.49
CA THR A 500 -30.92 6.97 15.55
C THR A 500 -31.75 7.62 16.66
N GLY A 501 -32.41 6.77 17.46
CA GLY A 501 -32.67 7.14 18.83
C GLY A 501 -31.32 7.50 19.43
N SER A 502 -31.17 8.75 19.87
CA SER A 502 -29.99 9.18 20.61
C SER A 502 -29.65 8.11 21.65
N PRO A 503 -28.39 7.67 21.79
CA PRO A 503 -28.04 6.77 22.87
C PRO A 503 -28.40 7.47 24.18
N LYS A 504 -29.47 6.99 24.84
CA LYS A 504 -29.75 7.37 26.22
C LYS A 504 -28.58 6.83 27.03
N PHE A 505 -27.65 7.72 27.37
CA PHE A 505 -26.71 7.45 28.45
C PHE A 505 -27.54 7.20 29.71
N ALA A 506 -27.67 5.93 30.09
CA ALA A 506 -28.12 5.58 31.43
C ALA A 506 -27.03 6.06 32.38
N ALA A 507 -27.22 7.27 32.92
CA ALA A 507 -26.50 7.71 34.09
C ALA A 507 -26.84 6.73 35.23
N LYS A 508 -25.96 5.74 35.46
CA LYS A 508 -25.98 5.00 36.72
C LYS A 508 -25.56 5.98 37.81
N ARG A 509 -26.56 6.54 38.48
CA ARG A 509 -26.46 7.14 39.80
C ARG A 509 -25.92 6.04 40.73
N VAL A 510 -24.63 6.10 41.07
CA VAL A 510 -24.12 5.37 42.23
C VAL A 510 -24.27 6.31 43.41
N GLU A 511 -25.13 5.90 44.33
CA GLU A 511 -25.42 6.57 45.59
C GLU A 511 -24.15 6.72 46.42
N ARG A 512 -23.94 7.93 46.95
CA ARG A 512 -23.08 8.13 48.12
C ARG A 512 -23.82 7.52 49.31
N ASN A 513 -23.27 6.46 49.89
CA ASN A 513 -23.58 6.10 51.27
C ASN A 513 -22.49 6.61 52.19
N LYS A 514 -22.97 7.14 53.32
CA LYS A 514 -22.26 7.74 54.45
C LYS A 514 -21.24 6.80 55.07
#